data_AF-B7KK09-F1
#
_entry.id   AF-B7KK09-F1
#
_cell.length_a   1.000
_cell.length_b   1.000
_cell.length_c   1.000
_cell.angle_alpha   90.00
_cell.angle_beta   90.00
_cell.angle_gamma   90.00
#
_symmetry.space_group_name_H-M   'P 1'
#
loop_
_entity.id
_entity.type
_entity.pdbx_description
1 polymer ?
#
loop_
_entity_poly.entity_id
_entity_poly.type
_entity_poly.pdbx_seq_one_letter_code
_entity_poly.pdbx_strand_id
1 'polypeptide(L)'
;MKQKQSRTCVVSVRFLPKEKQHLTERAVQQQTTVSELLRLNVLTQNDKSRHKSVPEVNRRLYFELGKISEQLQTIEPSTDSLTKLQNLLDEVRKELLGMNK
;
A
#
# COMPACT_ATOMS: atom_id res chain seq x y z
N MET A 1 36.33 13.53 -3.59
CA MET A 1 34.92 13.09 -3.43
C MET A 1 34.71 12.60 -2.01
N LYS A 2 33.86 13.23 -1.20
CA LYS A 2 33.60 12.80 0.19
C LYS A 2 32.73 11.55 0.16
N GLN A 3 33.23 10.43 0.69
CA GLN A 3 32.44 9.22 0.88
C GLN A 3 31.23 9.57 1.77
N LYS A 4 30.01 9.37 1.25
CA LYS A 4 28.77 9.45 2.03
C LYS A 4 28.87 8.35 3.11
N GLN A 5 29.23 8.71 4.32
CA GLN A 5 29.19 7.79 5.46
C GLN A 5 27.73 7.36 5.63
N SER A 6 27.46 6.07 5.42
CA SER A 6 26.15 5.49 5.74
C SER A 6 25.96 5.66 7.26
N ARG A 7 24.85 6.30 7.64
CA ARG A 7 24.51 6.50 9.05
C ARG A 7 24.08 5.16 9.64
N THR A 8 25.05 4.35 10.08
CA THR A 8 24.79 3.15 10.85
C THR A 8 24.47 3.56 12.29
N CYS A 9 23.19 3.51 12.67
CA CYS A 9 22.77 3.66 14.05
C CYS A 9 22.74 2.27 14.71
N VAL A 10 23.33 2.14 15.90
CA VAL A 10 23.25 0.91 16.69
C VAL A 10 21.93 0.93 17.46
N VAL A 11 21.09 -0.08 17.22
CA VAL A 11 19.81 -0.24 17.91
C VAL A 11 19.85 -1.54 18.72
N SER A 12 19.53 -1.45 20.00
CA SER A 12 19.40 -2.62 20.87
C SER A 12 17.96 -3.12 20.86
N VAL A 13 17.78 -4.40 20.57
CA VAL A 13 16.46 -5.06 20.53
C VAL A 13 16.51 -6.27 21.47
N ARG A 14 15.47 -6.44 22.29
CA ARG A 14 15.33 -7.61 23.15
C ARG A 14 14.41 -8.62 22.48
N PHE A 15 14.82 -9.87 22.48
CA PHE A 15 14.05 -11.02 22.01
C PHE A 15 13.85 -12.00 23.15
N LEU A 16 12.76 -12.75 23.10
CA LEU A 16 12.60 -13.89 23.99
C LEU A 16 13.65 -14.97 23.66
N PRO A 17 14.06 -15.81 24.63
CA PRO A 17 15.10 -16.82 24.40
C PRO A 17 14.80 -17.76 23.21
N LYS A 18 13.54 -18.18 23.06
CA LYS A 18 13.10 -19.04 21.95
C LYS A 18 13.19 -18.33 20.60
N GLU A 19 12.80 -17.07 20.53
CA GLU A 19 12.86 -16.26 19.30
C GLU A 19 14.30 -16.01 18.88
N LYS A 20 15.19 -15.72 19.86
CA LYS A 20 16.61 -15.56 19.61
C LYS A 20 17.21 -16.82 19.01
N GLN A 21 16.88 -17.99 19.56
CA GLN A 21 17.36 -19.27 19.04
C GLN A 21 16.94 -19.47 17.58
N HIS A 22 15.66 -19.28 17.26
CA HIS A 22 15.17 -19.38 15.88
C HIS A 22 15.82 -18.38 14.92
N LEU A 23 16.06 -17.14 15.36
CA LEU A 23 16.76 -16.14 14.55
C LEU A 23 18.22 -16.54 14.28
N THR A 24 18.90 -17.11 15.28
CA THR A 24 20.27 -17.61 15.12
C THR A 24 20.32 -18.81 14.18
N GLU A 25 19.41 -19.77 14.30
CA GLU A 25 19.32 -20.92 13.39
C GLU A 25 19.12 -20.48 11.93
N ARG A 26 18.20 -19.54 11.69
CA ARG A 26 17.97 -18.98 10.35
C ARG A 26 19.16 -18.21 9.81
N ALA A 27 19.84 -17.44 10.66
CA ALA A 27 21.03 -16.70 10.26
C ALA A 27 22.16 -17.65 9.82
N VAL A 28 22.34 -18.75 10.56
CA VAL A 28 23.30 -19.81 10.21
C VAL A 28 22.92 -20.48 8.89
N GLN A 29 21.66 -20.84 8.69
CA GLN A 29 21.17 -21.45 7.44
C GLN A 29 21.43 -20.56 6.21
N GLN A 30 21.31 -19.24 6.38
CA GLN A 30 21.50 -18.26 5.31
C GLN A 30 22.95 -17.73 5.22
N GLN A 31 23.88 -18.27 6.02
CA GLN A 31 25.29 -17.85 6.09
C GLN A 31 25.47 -16.34 6.32
N THR A 32 24.63 -15.76 7.17
CA THR A 32 24.59 -14.32 7.46
C THR A 32 24.52 -14.06 8.97
N THR A 33 24.80 -12.84 9.40
CA THR A 33 24.62 -12.44 10.80
C THR A 33 23.15 -12.16 11.13
N VAL A 34 22.78 -12.30 12.39
CA VAL A 34 21.42 -11.92 12.86
C VAL A 34 21.11 -10.45 12.55
N SER A 35 22.10 -9.56 12.65
CA SER A 35 21.97 -8.15 12.33
C SER A 35 21.66 -7.89 10.85
N GLU A 36 22.32 -8.61 9.95
CA GLU A 36 22.07 -8.51 8.51
C GLU A 36 20.71 -9.10 8.13
N LEU A 37 20.35 -10.26 8.70
CA LEU A 37 19.04 -10.88 8.52
C LEU A 37 17.91 -9.94 8.95
N LEU A 38 18.07 -9.25 10.10
CA LEU A 38 17.11 -8.26 10.57
C LEU A 38 17.05 -7.04 9.65
N ARG A 39 18.19 -6.53 9.18
CA ARG A 39 18.23 -5.40 8.22
C ARG A 39 17.51 -5.75 6.92
N LEU A 40 17.77 -6.91 6.34
CA LEU A 40 17.14 -7.37 5.11
C LEU A 40 15.61 -7.48 5.27
N ASN A 41 15.16 -8.07 6.37
CA ASN A 41 13.72 -8.20 6.65
C ASN A 41 13.06 -6.84 6.87
N VAL A 42 13.68 -5.94 7.64
CA VAL A 42 13.13 -4.59 7.90
C VAL A 42 13.09 -3.77 6.60
N LEU A 43 14.13 -3.83 5.76
CA LEU A 43 14.13 -3.15 4.47
C LEU A 43 13.03 -3.70 3.56
N THR A 44 12.89 -5.02 3.48
CA THR A 44 11.84 -5.66 2.68
C THR A 44 10.43 -5.33 3.18
N GLN A 45 10.23 -5.26 4.51
CA GLN A 45 8.97 -4.82 5.10
C GLN A 45 8.72 -3.34 4.87
N ASN A 46 9.75 -2.49 4.92
CA ASN A 46 9.63 -1.06 4.64
C ASN A 46 9.22 -0.84 3.17
N ASP A 47 9.85 -1.56 2.23
CA ASP A 47 9.47 -1.54 0.81
C ASP A 47 8.03 -2.03 0.60
N LYS A 48 7.63 -3.12 1.26
CA LYS A 48 6.23 -3.60 1.25
C LYS A 48 5.26 -2.62 1.90
N SER A 49 5.65 -1.90 2.95
CA SER A 49 4.81 -0.89 3.61
C SER A 49 4.67 0.40 2.80
N ARG A 50 5.69 0.73 1.98
CA ARG A 50 5.67 1.84 1.04
C ARG A 50 4.80 1.54 -0.18
N HIS A 51 4.74 0.28 -0.59
CA HIS A 51 3.67 -0.22 -1.43
C HIS A 51 2.44 -0.53 -0.56
N LYS A 52 1.81 0.53 -0.03
CA LYS A 52 0.42 0.42 0.42
C LYS A 52 -0.35 -0.17 -0.77
N SER A 53 -0.71 -1.45 -0.69
CA SER A 53 -1.62 -2.06 -1.65
C SER A 53 -2.88 -1.21 -1.59
N VAL A 54 -3.10 -0.40 -2.62
CA VAL A 54 -4.41 0.17 -2.87
C VAL A 54 -5.29 -1.07 -3.01
N PRO A 55 -6.21 -1.36 -2.07
CA PRO A 55 -7.04 -2.56 -2.15
C PRO A 55 -7.65 -2.62 -3.55
N GLU A 56 -7.76 -3.78 -4.18
CA GLU A 56 -8.27 -3.87 -5.56
C GLU A 56 -9.62 -3.14 -5.75
N VAL A 57 -10.42 -3.07 -4.68
CA VAL A 57 -11.63 -2.26 -4.58
C VAL A 57 -11.38 -0.79 -4.92
N ASN A 58 -10.34 -0.17 -4.35
CA ASN A 58 -9.96 1.21 -4.63
C ASN A 58 -9.44 1.36 -6.06
N ARG A 59 -8.73 0.38 -6.62
CA ARG A 59 -8.29 0.42 -8.03
C ARG A 59 -9.48 0.37 -8.99
N ARG A 60 -10.47 -0.48 -8.72
CA ARG A 60 -11.73 -0.52 -9.49
C ARG A 60 -12.49 0.79 -9.38
N LEU A 61 -12.59 1.36 -8.18
CA LEU A 61 -13.20 2.68 -7.96
C LEU A 61 -12.51 3.79 -8.75
N TYR A 62 -11.17 3.86 -8.72
CA TYR A 62 -10.42 4.84 -9.52
C TYR A 62 -10.65 4.66 -11.02
N PHE A 63 -10.79 3.41 -11.49
CA PHE A 63 -11.07 3.12 -12.89
C PHE A 63 -12.48 3.56 -13.32
N GLU A 64 -13.49 3.26 -12.51
CA GLU A 64 -14.87 3.70 -12.79
C GLU A 64 -15.00 5.22 -12.70
N LEU A 65 -14.38 5.88 -11.71
CA LEU A 65 -14.31 7.35 -11.64
C LEU A 65 -13.63 7.97 -12.86
N GLY A 66 -12.63 7.31 -13.42
CA GLY A 66 -11.97 7.73 -14.66
C GLY A 66 -12.94 7.76 -15.84
N LYS A 67 -13.72 6.70 -16.04
CA LYS A 67 -14.75 6.66 -17.11
C LYS A 67 -15.80 7.75 -16.95
N ILE A 68 -16.22 8.02 -15.72
CA ILE A 68 -17.19 9.09 -15.42
C ILE A 68 -16.58 10.45 -15.79
N SER A 69 -15.33 10.70 -15.42
CA SER A 69 -14.62 11.93 -15.79
C SER A 69 -14.49 12.11 -17.30
N GLU A 70 -14.23 11.04 -18.06
CA GLU A 70 -14.16 11.09 -19.52
C GLU A 70 -15.52 11.39 -20.15
N GLN A 71 -16.59 10.78 -19.64
CA GLN A 71 -17.95 11.08 -20.08
C GLN A 71 -18.34 12.53 -19.80
N LEU A 72 -17.94 13.09 -18.65
CA LEU A 72 -18.22 14.49 -18.32
C LEU A 72 -17.46 15.50 -19.19
N GLN A 73 -16.27 15.15 -19.69
CA GLN A 73 -15.51 16.03 -20.59
C GLN A 73 -16.13 16.14 -21.98
N THR A 74 -16.98 15.18 -22.38
CA THR A 74 -17.57 15.11 -23.72
C THR A 74 -18.99 15.67 -23.81
N ILE A 75 -19.58 16.09 -22.67
CA ILE A 75 -20.96 16.56 -22.61
C ILE A 75 -20.99 18.06 -22.30
N GLU A 76 -21.53 18.86 -23.22
CA GLU A 76 -21.90 20.26 -22.91
C GLU A 76 -22.91 20.25 -21.76
N PRO A 77 -22.72 21.06 -20.70
CA PRO A 77 -23.46 20.94 -19.45
C PRO A 77 -24.93 21.37 -19.65
N SER A 78 -25.77 20.41 -20.05
CA SER A 78 -27.22 20.50 -19.98
C SER A 78 -27.72 19.98 -18.63
N THR A 79 -28.87 20.48 -18.18
CA THR A 79 -29.52 20.06 -16.93
C THR A 79 -29.75 18.55 -16.83
N ASP A 80 -30.02 17.88 -17.96
CA ASP A 80 -30.12 16.42 -18.02
C ASP A 80 -28.80 15.71 -17.73
N SER A 81 -27.69 16.31 -18.13
CA SER A 81 -26.34 15.75 -17.95
C SER A 81 -25.89 15.82 -16.49
N LEU A 82 -26.25 16.91 -15.81
CA LEU A 82 -26.05 17.05 -14.36
C LEU A 82 -26.91 16.05 -13.58
N THR A 83 -28.14 15.83 -14.01
CA THR A 83 -29.05 14.86 -13.36
C THR A 83 -28.54 13.43 -13.52
N LYS A 84 -28.01 13.08 -14.72
CA LYS A 84 -27.36 11.78 -14.96
C LYS A 84 -26.10 11.61 -14.10
N LEU A 85 -25.28 12.64 -13.94
CA LEU A 85 -24.10 12.60 -13.07
C LEU A 85 -24.48 12.37 -11.60
N GLN A 86 -25.52 13.06 -11.13
CA GLN A 86 -25.97 12.95 -9.76
C GLN A 86 -26.49 11.53 -9.45
N ASN A 87 -27.24 10.92 -10.37
CA ASN A 87 -27.68 9.53 -10.25
C ASN A 87 -26.50 8.55 -10.22
N LEU A 88 -25.49 8.77 -11.05
CA LEU A 88 -24.31 7.92 -11.10
C LEU A 88 -23.45 8.03 -9.83
N LEU A 89 -23.32 9.24 -9.27
CA LEU A 89 -22.65 9.45 -7.98
C LEU A 89 -23.39 8.76 -6.83
N ASP A 90 -24.72 8.77 -6.86
CA ASP A 90 -25.54 8.08 -5.87
C ASP A 90 -25.43 6.54 -5.98
N GLU A 91 -25.32 5.99 -7.20
CA GLU A 91 -25.05 4.56 -7.41
C GLU A 91 -23.69 4.15 -6.88
N VAL A 92 -22.63 4.90 -7.21
CA VAL A 92 -21.28 4.66 -6.67
C VAL A 92 -21.28 4.77 -5.14
N ARG A 93 -22.02 5.72 -4.56
CA ARG A 93 -22.16 5.88 -3.11
C ARG A 93 -22.87 4.68 -2.46
N LYS A 94 -23.92 4.14 -3.09
CA LYS A 94 -24.64 2.95 -2.60
C LYS A 94 -23.77 1.70 -2.67
N GLU A 95 -22.98 1.52 -3.73
CA GLU A 95 -22.01 0.42 -3.83
C GLU A 95 -20.93 0.51 -2.76
N LEU A 96 -20.38 1.71 -2.52
CA LEU A 96 -19.38 1.96 -1.48
C LEU A 96 -19.88 1.67 -0.06
N LEU A 97 -21.15 1.95 0.21
CA LEU A 97 -21.78 1.72 1.51
C LEU A 97 -22.33 0.29 1.66
N GLY A 98 -22.21 -0.57 0.63
CA GLY A 98 -22.75 -1.93 0.64
C GLY A 98 -24.28 -1.99 0.75
N MET A 99 -24.96 -0.94 0.30
CA MET A 99 -26.41 -0.77 0.43
C MET A 99 -27.20 -1.36 -0.74
N ASN A 100 -26.52 -1.92 -1.75
CA ASN A 100 -27.16 -2.70 -2.81
C ASN A 100 -27.37 -4.14 -2.31
N LYS A 101 -28.53 -4.38 -1.67
CA LYS A 101 -29.14 -5.71 -1.52
C LYS A 101 -30.38 -5.80 -2.41
#